data_AF-A0A958KNZ3-F1
#
_entry.id   AF-A0A958KNZ3-F1
#
_cell.length_a   1.000
_cell.length_b   1.000
_cell.length_c   1.000
_cell.angle_alpha   90.00
_cell.angle_beta   90.00
_cell.angle_gamma   90.00
#
_symmetry.space_group_name_H-M   'P 1'
#
loop_
_entity.id
_entity.type
_entity.pdbx_description
1 polymer ?
#
loop_
_entity_poly.entity_id
_entity_poly.type
_entity_poly.pdbx_seq_one_letter_code
_entity_poly.pdbx_strand_id
1 'polypeptide(L)'
;ARGIGGLFFDYLGKDDPENIENYFSLASSLGGRFCDAYLPIVSRRKAEQFSEQQKHFQLIRRGRYVEFNLIWDRGTLFGLRTNGRAESILMSLPAEVRWEYDFEIDPGSREAELIEVLTSPREWI
;
A
#
# COMPACT_ATOMS: atom_id res chain seq x y z
N ALA A 1 5.58 -5.31 7.33
CA ALA A 1 4.29 -5.00 6.68
C ALA A 1 4.48 -4.11 5.46
N ARG A 2 3.52 -4.10 4.51
CA ARG A 2 3.58 -3.25 3.28
C ARG A 2 3.43 -1.76 3.58
N GLY A 3 2.62 -1.41 4.57
CA GLY A 3 2.32 -0.06 5.01
C GLY A 3 1.71 -0.08 6.42
N ILE A 4 1.16 1.06 6.86
CA ILE A 4 0.60 1.23 8.22
C ILE A 4 -0.81 0.62 8.41
N GLY A 5 -1.36 0.00 7.35
CA GLY A 5 -2.67 -0.65 7.39
C GLY A 5 -3.80 0.23 6.84
N GLY A 6 -5.02 -0.09 7.28
CA GLY A 6 -6.28 0.38 6.74
C GLY A 6 -7.34 -0.71 6.86
N LEU A 7 -8.30 -0.72 5.95
CA LEU A 7 -9.35 -1.75 5.90
C LEU A 7 -9.10 -2.68 4.71
N PHE A 8 -9.23 -3.98 4.95
CA PHE A 8 -9.22 -5.01 3.91
C PHE A 8 -10.24 -6.09 4.28
N PHE A 9 -11.06 -6.48 3.31
CA PHE A 9 -12.00 -7.59 3.45
C PHE A 9 -12.12 -8.32 2.13
N ASP A 10 -12.36 -9.63 2.22
CA ASP A 10 -12.67 -10.52 1.10
C ASP A 10 -13.76 -11.48 1.57
N TYR A 11 -14.60 -11.97 0.66
CA TYR A 11 -15.76 -12.82 0.96
C TYR A 11 -16.75 -12.24 1.99
N LEU A 12 -16.83 -10.90 2.12
CA LEU A 12 -17.79 -10.25 3.00
C LEU A 12 -19.23 -10.59 2.57
N GLY A 13 -20.03 -11.12 3.48
CA GLY A 13 -21.42 -11.52 3.21
C GLY A 13 -21.59 -12.87 2.52
N LYS A 14 -20.52 -13.65 2.35
CA LYS A 14 -20.58 -14.99 1.72
C LYS A 14 -21.61 -15.90 2.37
N ASP A 15 -21.69 -15.88 3.70
CA ASP A 15 -22.55 -16.77 4.48
C ASP A 15 -23.87 -16.09 4.92
N ASP A 16 -24.14 -14.86 4.45
CA ASP A 16 -25.33 -14.06 4.77
C ASP A 16 -25.84 -13.28 3.53
N PRO A 17 -26.32 -13.98 2.49
CA PRO A 17 -26.71 -13.34 1.23
C PRO A 17 -27.97 -12.48 1.33
N GLU A 18 -28.82 -12.69 2.32
CA GLU A 18 -30.04 -11.88 2.56
C GLU A 18 -29.69 -10.44 2.95
N ASN A 19 -28.46 -10.21 3.43
CA ASN A 19 -27.98 -8.94 3.94
C ASN A 19 -27.11 -8.16 2.93
N ILE A 20 -27.17 -8.54 1.65
CA ILE A 20 -26.33 -8.01 0.57
C ILE A 20 -26.41 -6.48 0.43
N GLU A 21 -27.58 -5.88 0.66
CA GLU A 21 -27.77 -4.43 0.58
C GLU A 21 -26.90 -3.68 1.61
N ASN A 22 -26.75 -4.23 2.81
CA ASN A 22 -25.92 -3.63 3.86
C ASN A 22 -24.43 -3.79 3.54
N TYR A 23 -24.00 -4.94 3.00
CA TYR A 23 -22.61 -5.12 2.56
C TYR A 23 -22.25 -4.21 1.38
N PHE A 24 -23.17 -4.05 0.42
CA PHE A 24 -23.00 -3.12 -0.68
C PHE A 24 -22.94 -1.67 -0.18
N SER A 25 -23.82 -1.29 0.74
CA SER A 25 -23.81 0.02 1.38
C SER A 25 -22.49 0.28 2.10
N LEU A 26 -21.98 -0.70 2.86
CA LEU A 26 -20.68 -0.61 3.52
C LEU A 26 -19.54 -0.42 2.50
N ALA A 27 -19.44 -1.27 1.48
CA ALA A 27 -18.40 -1.18 0.47
C ALA A 27 -18.43 0.17 -0.28
N SER A 28 -19.62 0.62 -0.67
CA SER A 28 -19.83 1.92 -1.33
C SER A 28 -19.41 3.08 -0.43
N SER A 29 -19.79 3.02 0.85
CA SER A 29 -19.47 4.04 1.84
C SER A 29 -17.96 4.11 2.11
N LEU A 30 -17.27 2.96 2.17
CA LEU A 30 -15.81 2.92 2.32
C LEU A 30 -15.09 3.45 1.08
N GLY A 31 -15.57 3.10 -0.12
CA GLY A 31 -15.03 3.63 -1.37
C GLY A 31 -15.14 5.16 -1.45
N GLY A 32 -16.30 5.71 -1.07
CA GLY A 32 -16.52 7.16 -1.04
C GLY A 32 -15.62 7.90 -0.05
N ARG A 33 -15.23 7.27 1.07
CA ARG A 33 -14.39 7.90 2.11
C ARG A 33 -12.90 7.84 1.85
N PHE A 34 -12.44 7.10 0.84
CA PHE A 34 -11.00 6.99 0.56
C PHE A 34 -10.36 8.36 0.31
N CYS A 35 -11.00 9.18 -0.52
CA CYS A 35 -10.54 10.54 -0.83
C CYS A 35 -10.52 11.43 0.43
N ASP A 36 -11.54 11.33 1.28
CA ASP A 36 -11.62 12.09 2.53
C ASP A 36 -10.48 11.73 3.49
N ALA A 37 -10.06 10.46 3.51
CA ALA A 37 -8.94 10.01 4.33
C ALA A 37 -7.58 10.40 3.75
N TYR A 38 -7.39 10.27 2.42
CA TYR A 38 -6.07 10.37 1.80
C TYR A 38 -5.72 11.78 1.28
N LEU A 39 -6.67 12.51 0.70
CA LEU A 39 -6.41 13.84 0.11
C LEU A 39 -5.94 14.88 1.12
N PRO A 40 -6.38 14.90 2.40
CA PRO A 40 -5.82 15.82 3.39
C PRO A 40 -4.34 15.57 3.65
N ILE A 41 -3.88 14.31 3.60
CA ILE A 41 -2.47 13.96 3.77
C ILE A 41 -1.65 14.49 2.59
N VAL A 42 -2.11 14.23 1.36
CA VAL A 42 -1.45 14.74 0.14
C VAL A 42 -1.39 16.26 0.16
N SER A 43 -2.52 16.92 0.45
CA SER A 43 -2.60 18.38 0.45
C SER A 43 -1.65 19.02 1.45
N ARG A 44 -1.48 18.39 2.63
CA ARG A 44 -0.56 18.84 3.67
C ARG A 44 0.91 18.67 3.27
N ARG A 45 1.25 17.55 2.62
CA ARG A 45 2.65 17.13 2.43
C ARG A 45 3.23 17.39 1.04
N LYS A 46 2.41 17.65 0.02
CA LYS A 46 2.85 17.76 -1.39
C LYS A 46 3.92 18.83 -1.65
N ALA A 47 4.01 19.85 -0.80
CA ALA A 47 4.97 20.96 -0.94
C ALA A 47 6.16 20.84 0.02
N GLU A 48 6.22 19.79 0.85
CA GLU A 48 7.38 19.54 1.71
C GLU A 48 8.61 19.29 0.85
N GLN A 49 9.70 20.00 1.16
CA GLN A 49 10.99 19.77 0.53
C GLN A 49 11.55 18.43 1.02
N PHE A 50 12.24 17.72 0.13
CA PHE A 50 12.91 16.48 0.46
C PHE A 50 14.36 16.51 -0.02
N SER A 51 15.23 15.78 0.68
CA SER A 51 16.62 15.61 0.27
C SER A 51 16.78 14.44 -0.70
N GLU A 52 17.94 14.39 -1.38
CA GLU A 52 18.31 13.26 -2.23
C GLU A 52 18.37 11.94 -1.44
N GLN A 53 18.77 11.97 -0.17
CA GLN A 53 18.78 10.80 0.71
C GLN A 53 17.35 10.29 0.98
N GLN A 54 16.39 11.19 1.20
CA GLN A 54 14.98 10.81 1.37
C GLN A 54 14.38 10.26 0.07
N LYS A 55 14.76 10.83 -1.08
CA LYS A 55 14.37 10.32 -2.40
C LYS A 55 14.95 8.93 -2.63
N HIS A 56 16.22 8.72 -2.29
CA HIS A 56 16.89 7.42 -2.39
C HIS A 56 16.19 6.38 -1.51
N PHE A 57 15.91 6.70 -0.24
CA PHE A 57 15.15 5.81 0.64
C PHE A 57 13.74 5.51 0.11
N GLN A 58 13.04 6.50 -0.46
CA GLN A 58 11.75 6.29 -1.13
C GLN A 58 11.85 5.23 -2.24
N LEU A 59 12.91 5.25 -3.06
CA LEU A 59 13.12 4.27 -4.13
C LEU A 59 13.39 2.86 -3.58
N ILE A 60 14.14 2.74 -2.48
CA ILE A 60 14.33 1.47 -1.76
C ILE A 60 13.00 0.94 -1.22
N ARG A 61 12.18 1.81 -0.62
CA ARG A 61 10.85 1.42 -0.11
C ARG A 61 9.89 1.01 -1.23
N ARG A 62 9.97 1.66 -2.40
CA ARG A 62 9.25 1.24 -3.61
C ARG A 62 9.67 -0.16 -4.08
N GLY A 63 10.91 -0.59 -3.83
CA GLY A 63 11.39 -1.96 -4.08
C GLY A 63 10.57 -3.00 -3.35
N ARG A 64 10.33 -2.77 -2.07
CA ARG A 64 9.48 -3.64 -1.25
C ARG A 64 8.01 -3.63 -1.70
N TYR A 65 7.53 -2.54 -2.28
CA TYR A 65 6.18 -2.47 -2.84
C TYR A 65 6.06 -3.34 -4.12
N VAL A 66 7.07 -3.29 -4.99
CA VAL A 66 7.15 -4.15 -6.18
C VAL A 66 7.23 -5.62 -5.77
N GLU A 67 8.11 -5.98 -4.84
CA GLU A 67 8.20 -7.34 -4.30
C GLU A 67 6.84 -7.83 -3.83
N PHE A 68 6.09 -6.98 -3.10
CA PHE A 68 4.77 -7.37 -2.63
C PHE A 68 3.78 -7.66 -3.75
N ASN A 69 3.66 -6.76 -4.72
CA ASN A 69 2.69 -6.96 -5.78
C ASN A 69 3.06 -8.15 -6.68
N LEU A 70 4.35 -8.43 -6.87
CA LEU A 70 4.78 -9.52 -7.75
C LEU A 70 4.86 -10.89 -7.05
N ILE A 71 5.02 -10.94 -5.72
CA ILE A 71 5.25 -12.19 -4.99
C ILE A 71 4.05 -12.58 -4.11
N TRP A 72 3.38 -11.62 -3.47
CA TRP A 72 2.34 -11.91 -2.46
C TRP A 72 0.93 -11.51 -2.89
N ASP A 73 0.78 -10.49 -3.74
CA ASP A 73 -0.55 -10.04 -4.16
C ASP A 73 -1.25 -11.08 -5.05
N ARG A 74 -2.30 -11.70 -4.50
CA ARG A 74 -3.05 -12.77 -5.18
C ARG A 74 -3.72 -12.27 -6.46
N GLY A 75 -4.22 -11.02 -6.45
CA GLY A 75 -4.88 -10.42 -7.61
C GLY A 75 -3.92 -10.26 -8.79
N THR A 76 -2.73 -9.70 -8.54
CA THR A 76 -1.68 -9.55 -9.54
C THR A 76 -1.22 -10.89 -10.09
N LEU A 77 -0.89 -11.85 -9.22
CA LEU A 77 -0.46 -13.19 -9.62
C LEU A 77 -1.51 -13.91 -10.46
N PHE A 78 -2.78 -13.86 -10.04
CA PHE A 78 -3.89 -14.47 -10.76
C PHE A 78 -4.07 -13.82 -12.14
N GLY A 79 -4.11 -12.50 -12.22
CA GLY A 79 -4.30 -11.77 -13.48
C GLY A 79 -3.19 -12.05 -14.49
N LEU A 80 -1.93 -12.11 -14.05
CA LEU A 80 -0.80 -12.44 -14.93
C LEU A 80 -0.84 -13.89 -15.41
N ARG A 81 -1.23 -14.84 -14.55
CA ARG A 81 -1.31 -16.28 -14.90
C ARG A 81 -2.49 -16.61 -15.80
N THR A 82 -3.56 -15.82 -15.75
CA THR A 82 -4.79 -16.05 -16.53
C THR A 82 -4.87 -15.20 -17.80
N ASN A 83 -3.74 -14.65 -18.26
CA ASN A 83 -3.65 -13.83 -19.46
C ASN A 83 -4.54 -12.56 -19.42
N GLY A 84 -4.68 -11.96 -18.25
CA GLY A 84 -5.33 -10.66 -18.08
C GLY A 84 -4.53 -9.54 -18.74
N ARG A 85 -5.12 -8.34 -18.83
CA ARG A 85 -4.47 -7.17 -19.44
C ARG A 85 -3.29 -6.68 -18.59
N ALA A 86 -2.08 -7.10 -18.97
CA ALA A 86 -0.85 -6.83 -18.21
C ALA A 86 -0.67 -5.34 -17.85
N GLU A 87 -0.87 -4.43 -18.80
CA GLU A 87 -0.76 -2.97 -18.57
C GLU A 87 -1.72 -2.44 -17.50
N SER A 88 -2.93 -3.02 -17.39
CA SER A 88 -3.86 -2.65 -16.32
C SER A 88 -3.43 -3.22 -14.96
N ILE A 89 -2.94 -4.47 -14.96
CA ILE A 89 -2.51 -5.17 -13.74
C ILE A 89 -1.28 -4.49 -13.13
N LEU A 90 -0.31 -4.15 -13.98
CA LEU A 90 0.98 -3.59 -13.57
C LEU A 90 0.95 -2.07 -13.37
N MET A 91 -0.20 -1.40 -13.55
CA MET A 91 -0.38 0.03 -13.24
C MET A 91 -0.05 0.35 -11.77
N SER A 92 -0.14 -0.65 -10.89
CA SER A 92 0.26 -0.53 -9.48
C SER A 92 1.76 -0.31 -9.28
N LEU A 93 2.61 -0.65 -10.26
CA LEU A 93 4.06 -0.56 -10.10
C LEU A 93 4.54 0.90 -10.19
N PRO A 94 5.50 1.30 -9.34
CA PRO A 94 6.09 2.62 -9.40
C PRO A 94 6.96 2.80 -10.64
N ALA A 95 7.02 4.03 -11.17
CA ALA A 95 7.85 4.37 -12.33
C ALA A 95 9.36 4.18 -12.10
N GLU A 96 9.82 4.38 -10.85
CA GLU A 96 11.22 4.23 -10.47
C GLU A 96 11.31 3.47 -9.14
N VAL A 97 12.29 2.59 -9.06
CA VAL A 97 12.53 1.70 -7.94
C VAL A 97 14.02 1.35 -7.84
N ARG A 98 14.51 1.06 -6.64
CA ARG A 98 15.90 0.67 -6.42
C ARG A 98 15.99 -0.55 -5.50
N TRP A 99 16.94 -1.42 -5.80
CA TRP A 99 17.40 -2.49 -4.91
C TRP A 99 18.89 -2.32 -4.67
N GLU A 100 19.28 -2.48 -3.42
CA GLU A 100 20.67 -2.47 -2.99
C GLU A 100 20.91 -3.67 -2.09
N TYR A 101 22.10 -4.25 -2.24
CA TYR A 101 22.54 -5.32 -1.36
C TYR A 101 22.75 -4.74 0.05
N ASP A 102 22.14 -5.38 1.04
CA ASP A 102 22.31 -5.08 2.45
C ASP A 102 22.20 -3.58 2.81
N PHE A 103 21.17 -2.92 2.26
CA PHE A 103 20.93 -1.50 2.51
C PHE A 103 20.71 -1.22 4.00
N GLU A 104 21.63 -0.48 4.61
CA GLU A 104 21.58 -0.08 6.01
C GLU A 104 20.79 1.23 6.20
N ILE A 105 20.17 1.36 7.36
CA ILE A 105 19.42 2.56 7.75
C ILE A 105 20.06 3.12 9.02
N ASP A 106 20.34 4.42 9.01
CA ASP A 106 20.94 5.10 10.15
C ASP A 106 20.07 4.94 11.41
N PRO A 107 20.63 4.43 12.52
CA PRO A 107 19.90 4.31 13.78
C PRO A 107 19.40 5.67 14.26
N GLY A 108 18.15 5.72 14.71
CA GLY A 108 17.50 6.96 15.19
C GLY A 108 17.04 7.92 14.08
N SER A 109 17.17 7.54 12.81
CA SER A 109 16.58 8.28 11.69
C SER A 109 15.06 8.08 11.60
N ARG A 110 14.38 8.94 10.84
CA ARG A 110 12.94 8.79 10.54
C ARG A 110 12.66 7.54 9.71
N GLU A 111 13.63 7.13 8.91
CA GLU A 111 13.64 5.91 8.14
C GLU A 111 13.62 4.68 9.07
N ALA A 112 14.43 4.70 10.13
CA ALA A 112 14.44 3.65 11.15
C ALA A 112 13.09 3.58 11.89
N GLU A 113 12.53 4.74 12.29
CA GLU A 113 11.20 4.82 12.91
C GLU A 113 10.12 4.19 12.02
N LEU A 114 10.15 4.46 10.71
CA LEU A 114 9.22 3.84 9.76
C LEU A 114 9.40 2.32 9.74
N ILE A 115 10.63 1.80 9.69
CA ILE A 115 10.86 0.36 9.67
C ILE A 115 10.36 -0.31 10.94
N GLU A 116 10.54 0.34 12.10
CA GLU A 116 10.00 -0.17 13.36
C GLU A 116 8.46 -0.28 13.30
N VAL A 117 7.77 0.78 12.86
CA VAL A 117 6.31 0.77 12.67
C VAL A 117 5.85 -0.31 11.70
N LEU A 118 6.62 -0.54 10.62
CA LEU A 118 6.26 -1.55 9.62
C LEU A 118 6.55 -2.97 10.10
N THR A 119 7.46 -3.16 11.05
CA THR A 119 7.81 -4.47 11.62
C THR A 119 6.91 -4.82 12.80
N SER A 120 6.45 -3.81 13.53
CA SER A 120 5.58 -3.94 14.71
C SER A 120 4.31 -3.11 14.50
N PRO A 121 3.22 -3.68 13.95
CA PRO A 121 1.95 -2.99 13.77
C PRO A 121 1.47 -2.35 15.06
N ARG A 122 0.91 -1.13 14.95
CA ARG A 122 0.49 -0.31 16.08
C ARG A 122 -1.03 -0.15 16.09
N GLU A 123 -1.59 -0.03 17.29
CA GLU A 123 -2.96 0.45 17.50
C GLU A 123 -2.94 1.98 17.38
N TRP A 124 -3.68 2.53 16.41
CA TRP A 124 -3.63 3.94 16.03
C TRP A 124 -4.75 4.80 16.63
N ILE A 125 -5.83 4.17 17.12
CA ILE A 125 -7.05 4.81 17.65
C ILE A 125 -7.17 4.47 19.12
#